data_AF-A0A9X8ZYI6-F1
#
_entry.id   AF-A0A9X8ZYI6-F1
#
_cell.length_a   1.000
_cell.length_b   1.000
_cell.length_c   1.000
_cell.angle_alpha   90.00
_cell.angle_beta   90.00
_cell.angle_gamma   90.00
#
_symmetry.space_group_name_H-M   'P 1'
#
loop_
_entity.id
_entity.type
_entity.pdbx_description
1 polymer ?
#
loop_
_entity_poly.entity_id
_entity_poly.type
_entity_poly.pdbx_seq_one_letter_code
_entity_poly.pdbx_strand_id
1 'polypeptide(L)'
;FVIYDIFGAGELVKEYLQVPGVVSSPIFLIPPEFLKTLPFHPHADMPFQPEEISEKLLNQMEHKFGVKPKNNLQFMNNKGDVCLVYTSRYFQPNSESFGENNIFIGPSISKRKTNIKFPLESLKEKKVIYISMGTLLEGLEPFFNTCIDTFSDFDGIVVMAIGDRNDISKIKQTPDNFI
;
A
#
# COMPACT_ATOMS: atom_id res chain seq x y z
N PHE A 1 -6.35 18.75 14.94
CA PHE A 1 -6.74 17.76 13.91
C PHE A 1 -5.98 16.46 14.18
N VAL A 2 -6.44 15.34 13.65
CA VAL A 2 -5.72 14.05 13.68
C VAL A 2 -5.46 13.57 12.26
N ILE A 3 -4.29 12.98 12.01
CA ILE A 3 -3.96 12.34 10.73
C ILE A 3 -4.03 10.83 10.92
N TYR A 4 -4.70 10.12 10.00
CA TYR A 4 -4.84 8.67 10.07
C TYR A 4 -4.88 8.05 8.68
N ASP A 5 -4.52 6.78 8.60
CA ASP A 5 -4.59 6.00 7.38
C ASP A 5 -6.06 5.82 6.90
N ILE A 6 -6.25 5.66 5.60
CA ILE A 6 -7.57 5.33 5.02
C ILE A 6 -8.12 4.01 5.58
N PHE A 7 -7.26 3.14 6.11
CA PHE A 7 -7.62 1.91 6.80
C PHE A 7 -7.56 2.05 8.35
N GLY A 8 -8.24 1.16 9.04
CA GLY A 8 -8.23 1.06 10.51
C GLY A 8 -9.23 1.98 11.20
N ALA A 9 -8.96 2.40 12.44
CA ALA A 9 -9.93 3.07 13.31
C ALA A 9 -9.76 4.59 13.43
N GLY A 10 -9.05 5.23 12.49
CA GLY A 10 -8.70 6.65 12.59
C GLY A 10 -9.91 7.60 12.63
N GLU A 11 -10.96 7.31 11.87
CA GLU A 11 -12.19 8.10 11.87
C GLU A 11 -12.90 8.04 13.25
N LEU A 12 -12.82 6.91 13.97
CA LEU A 12 -13.39 6.79 15.31
C LEU A 12 -12.64 7.65 16.33
N VAL A 13 -11.31 7.77 16.19
CA VAL A 13 -10.49 8.66 17.02
C VAL A 13 -10.86 10.12 16.75
N LYS A 14 -11.07 10.48 15.47
CA LYS A 14 -11.57 11.81 15.08
C LYS A 14 -12.93 12.09 15.75
N GLU A 15 -13.88 11.17 15.65
CA GLU A 15 -15.23 11.29 16.22
C GLU A 15 -15.19 11.44 17.76
N TYR A 16 -14.36 10.65 18.44
CA TYR A 16 -14.20 10.71 19.89
C TYR A 16 -13.63 12.06 20.36
N LEU A 17 -12.57 12.54 19.68
CA LEU A 17 -11.89 13.78 20.05
C LEU A 17 -12.62 15.04 19.57
N GLN A 18 -13.60 14.90 18.67
CA GLN A 18 -14.35 16.02 18.06
C GLN A 18 -13.44 17.07 17.40
N VAL A 19 -12.40 16.61 16.70
CA VAL A 19 -11.44 17.46 15.97
C VAL A 19 -11.48 17.17 14.48
N PRO A 20 -10.97 18.07 13.62
CA PRO A 20 -10.83 17.77 12.19
C PRO A 20 -9.94 16.55 11.94
N GLY A 21 -10.24 15.76 10.92
CA GLY A 21 -9.50 14.58 10.49
C GLY A 21 -8.91 14.75 9.10
N VAL A 22 -7.65 14.31 8.95
CA VAL A 22 -6.94 14.28 7.68
C VAL A 22 -6.63 12.83 7.36
N VAL A 23 -7.19 12.31 6.28
CA VAL A 23 -6.93 10.95 5.81
C VAL A 23 -5.60 10.93 5.04
N SER A 24 -4.83 9.89 5.24
CA SER A 24 -3.60 9.55 4.53
C SER A 24 -3.88 8.29 3.70
N SER A 25 -4.01 8.43 2.37
CA SER A 25 -4.35 7.32 1.48
C SER A 25 -3.13 6.83 0.70
N PRO A 26 -2.51 5.69 1.10
CA PRO A 26 -1.41 5.05 0.36
C PRO A 26 -1.89 4.30 -0.89
N ILE A 27 -3.21 4.17 -1.06
CA ILE A 27 -3.83 3.53 -2.21
C ILE A 27 -4.62 4.54 -3.06
N PHE A 28 -5.06 4.10 -4.23
CA PHE A 28 -6.09 4.82 -4.98
C PHE A 28 -7.36 4.95 -4.16
N LEU A 29 -8.03 6.09 -4.31
CA LEU A 29 -9.36 6.25 -3.73
C LEU A 29 -10.34 5.31 -4.43
N ILE A 30 -11.25 4.75 -3.64
CA ILE A 30 -12.23 3.78 -4.12
C ILE A 30 -13.55 4.50 -4.36
N PRO A 31 -14.12 4.46 -5.58
CA PRO A 31 -15.40 5.08 -5.85
C PRO A 31 -16.52 4.48 -4.97
N PRO A 32 -17.52 5.29 -4.54
CA PRO A 32 -18.61 4.81 -3.68
C PRO A 32 -19.35 3.58 -4.22
N GLU A 33 -19.51 3.46 -5.52
CA GLU A 33 -20.16 2.29 -6.13
C GLU A 33 -19.33 1.01 -5.97
N PHE A 34 -18.00 1.10 -6.06
CA PHE A 34 -17.12 -0.04 -5.82
C PHE A 34 -17.04 -0.40 -4.34
N LEU A 35 -17.12 0.59 -3.44
CA LEU A 35 -17.19 0.32 -2.00
C LEU A 35 -18.40 -0.56 -1.63
N LYS A 36 -19.51 -0.50 -2.38
CA LYS A 36 -20.70 -1.34 -2.14
C LYS A 36 -20.48 -2.81 -2.46
N THR A 37 -19.52 -3.14 -3.35
CA THR A 37 -19.22 -4.52 -3.73
C THR A 37 -18.25 -5.20 -2.78
N LEU A 38 -17.64 -4.45 -1.85
CA LEU A 38 -16.73 -5.02 -0.86
C LEU A 38 -17.51 -5.80 0.20
N PRO A 39 -16.97 -6.93 0.69
CA PRO A 39 -17.65 -7.77 1.69
C PRO A 39 -17.93 -7.03 3.01
N PHE A 40 -17.23 -5.92 3.26
CA PHE A 40 -17.41 -5.09 4.46
C PHE A 40 -18.61 -4.15 4.39
N HIS A 41 -19.23 -4.02 3.21
CA HIS A 41 -20.44 -3.21 3.03
C HIS A 41 -21.67 -3.95 3.59
N PRO A 42 -22.62 -3.26 4.28
CA PRO A 42 -23.79 -3.91 4.89
C PRO A 42 -24.70 -4.68 3.93
N HIS A 43 -24.66 -4.33 2.64
CA HIS A 43 -25.49 -4.92 1.59
C HIS A 43 -24.68 -5.76 0.59
N ALA A 44 -23.49 -6.23 0.98
CA ALA A 44 -22.71 -7.12 0.15
C ALA A 44 -23.41 -8.48 0.01
N ASP A 45 -23.30 -9.11 -1.16
CA ASP A 45 -23.87 -10.45 -1.42
C ASP A 45 -23.32 -11.51 -0.47
N MET A 46 -22.03 -11.41 -0.13
CA MET A 46 -21.36 -12.23 0.86
C MET A 46 -20.69 -11.32 1.91
N PRO A 47 -21.42 -10.93 2.97
CA PRO A 47 -20.92 -9.98 3.93
C PRO A 47 -19.89 -10.60 4.87
N PHE A 48 -18.82 -9.84 5.15
CA PHE A 48 -17.83 -10.14 6.16
C PHE A 48 -18.51 -10.32 7.53
N GLN A 49 -18.25 -11.47 8.17
CA GLN A 49 -18.74 -11.77 9.51
C GLN A 49 -17.60 -11.54 10.50
N PRO A 50 -17.70 -10.54 11.40
CA PRO A 50 -16.72 -10.35 12.45
C PRO A 50 -16.73 -11.54 13.41
N GLU A 51 -15.56 -11.89 13.94
CA GLU A 51 -15.46 -12.88 15.01
C GLU A 51 -16.12 -12.35 16.30
N GLU A 52 -16.61 -13.24 17.17
CA GLU A 52 -17.26 -12.89 18.45
C GLU A 52 -16.38 -11.96 19.32
N ILE A 53 -15.06 -12.18 19.30
CA ILE A 53 -14.10 -11.34 20.00
C ILE A 53 -14.13 -9.91 19.46
N SER A 54 -14.22 -9.75 18.14
CA SER A 54 -14.29 -8.43 17.49
C SER A 54 -15.56 -7.69 17.91
N GLU A 55 -16.71 -8.36 17.91
CA GLU A 55 -17.98 -7.77 18.36
C GLU A 55 -17.92 -7.33 19.83
N LYS A 56 -17.36 -8.18 20.69
CA LYS A 56 -17.17 -7.85 22.12
C LYS A 56 -16.29 -6.62 22.31
N LEU A 57 -15.19 -6.52 21.55
CA LEU A 57 -14.28 -5.37 21.60
C LEU A 57 -14.95 -4.09 21.09
N LEU A 58 -15.77 -4.17 20.04
CA LEU A 58 -16.53 -3.02 19.53
C LEU A 58 -17.55 -2.52 20.57
N ASN A 59 -18.28 -3.42 21.23
CA ASN A 59 -19.19 -3.07 22.32
C ASN A 59 -18.45 -2.41 23.49
N GLN A 60 -17.30 -2.95 23.88
CA GLN A 60 -16.47 -2.35 24.94
C GLN A 60 -15.96 -0.95 24.56
N MET A 61 -15.57 -0.76 23.29
CA MET A 61 -15.15 0.53 22.77
C MET A 61 -16.30 1.55 22.83
N GLU A 62 -17.50 1.16 22.40
CA GLU A 62 -18.70 2.01 22.48
C GLU A 62 -19.00 2.40 23.93
N HIS A 63 -19.01 1.45 24.86
CA HIS A 63 -19.26 1.75 26.27
C HIS A 63 -18.21 2.66 26.90
N LYS A 64 -16.93 2.49 26.54
CA LYS A 64 -15.82 3.22 27.17
C LYS A 64 -15.59 4.60 26.57
N PHE A 65 -15.78 4.74 25.26
CA PHE A 65 -15.42 5.94 24.51
C PHE A 65 -16.61 6.63 23.85
N GLY A 66 -17.80 6.02 23.84
CA GLY A 66 -19.01 6.62 23.26
C GLY A 66 -19.00 6.69 21.72
N VAL A 67 -18.10 5.96 21.06
CA VAL A 67 -17.99 5.89 19.59
C VAL A 67 -18.08 4.46 19.10
N LYS A 68 -18.67 4.27 17.91
CA LYS A 68 -18.77 2.98 17.23
C LYS A 68 -18.72 3.15 15.71
N PRO A 69 -18.23 2.15 14.96
CA PRO A 69 -18.25 2.23 13.51
C PRO A 69 -19.68 2.22 12.97
N LYS A 70 -19.91 2.92 11.85
CA LYS A 70 -21.18 2.90 11.11
C LYS A 70 -21.47 1.50 10.56
N ASN A 71 -20.42 0.83 10.09
CA ASN A 71 -20.36 -0.56 9.66
C ASN A 71 -18.89 -0.94 9.43
N ASN A 72 -18.63 -2.21 9.10
CA ASN A 72 -17.27 -2.72 8.92
C ASN A 72 -16.49 -2.04 7.78
N LEU A 73 -17.17 -1.46 6.79
CA LEU A 73 -16.53 -0.71 5.70
C LEU A 73 -15.78 0.51 6.20
N GLN A 74 -16.17 1.10 7.34
CA GLN A 74 -15.45 2.23 7.92
C GLN A 74 -13.98 1.89 8.19
N PHE A 75 -13.68 0.66 8.63
CA PHE A 75 -12.31 0.20 8.82
C PHE A 75 -11.52 0.03 7.51
N MET A 76 -12.23 -0.09 6.39
CA MET A 76 -11.63 -0.25 5.07
C MET A 76 -11.56 1.07 4.29
N ASN A 77 -12.30 2.09 4.71
CA ASN A 77 -12.39 3.38 4.02
C ASN A 77 -12.81 4.48 5.00
N ASN A 78 -11.89 4.84 5.90
CA ASN A 78 -12.04 5.96 6.81
C ASN A 78 -12.22 7.27 6.03
N LYS A 79 -13.12 8.12 6.52
CA LYS A 79 -13.38 9.46 5.98
C LYS A 79 -12.80 10.53 6.89
N GLY A 80 -12.47 11.67 6.30
CA GLY A 80 -12.00 12.87 7.00
C GLY A 80 -12.41 14.13 6.26
N ASP A 81 -12.02 15.28 6.78
CA ASP A 81 -12.32 16.59 6.19
C ASP A 81 -11.49 16.82 4.91
N VAL A 82 -10.27 16.29 4.91
CA VAL A 82 -9.36 16.25 3.75
C VAL A 82 -8.75 14.86 3.64
N CYS A 83 -8.47 14.41 2.42
CA CYS A 83 -7.71 13.20 2.12
C CYS A 83 -6.46 13.53 1.32
N LEU A 84 -5.28 13.19 1.85
CA LEU A 84 -4.01 13.25 1.16
C LEU A 84 -3.81 11.94 0.39
N VAL A 85 -3.66 12.03 -0.93
CA VAL A 85 -3.48 10.86 -1.81
C VAL A 85 -2.06 10.86 -2.35
N TYR A 86 -1.30 9.78 -2.11
CA TYR A 86 0.12 9.69 -2.49
C TYR A 86 0.35 9.28 -3.95
N THR A 87 -0.51 9.78 -4.84
CA THR A 87 -0.40 9.62 -6.29
C THR A 87 -0.83 10.92 -6.98
N SER A 88 -0.65 11.01 -8.29
CA SER A 88 -1.14 12.15 -9.06
C SER A 88 -2.61 11.99 -9.40
N ARG A 89 -3.32 13.11 -9.57
CA ARG A 89 -4.71 13.07 -10.06
C ARG A 89 -4.82 12.38 -11.41
N TYR A 90 -3.81 12.53 -12.27
CA TYR A 90 -3.71 11.86 -13.57
C TYR A 90 -3.69 10.33 -13.46
N PHE A 91 -3.02 9.78 -12.44
CA PHE A 91 -2.88 8.33 -12.27
C PHE A 91 -4.02 7.70 -11.49
N GLN A 92 -4.85 8.50 -10.80
CA GLN A 92 -6.02 8.03 -10.07
C GLN A 92 -7.12 7.55 -11.03
N PRO A 93 -7.57 6.28 -10.92
CA PRO A 93 -8.75 5.82 -11.64
C PRO A 93 -9.99 6.62 -11.24
N ASN A 94 -10.81 6.98 -12.22
CA ASN A 94 -12.03 7.76 -12.03
C ASN A 94 -11.82 9.08 -11.25
N SER A 95 -10.69 9.76 -11.53
CA SER A 95 -10.27 10.96 -10.81
C SER A 95 -11.33 12.07 -10.75
N GLU A 96 -12.19 12.15 -11.76
CA GLU A 96 -13.32 13.06 -11.90
C GLU A 96 -14.42 12.84 -10.84
N SER A 97 -14.48 11.65 -10.25
CA SER A 97 -15.42 11.31 -9.17
C SER A 97 -14.98 11.85 -7.79
N PHE A 98 -13.78 12.43 -7.70
CA PHE A 98 -13.20 12.88 -6.43
C PHE A 98 -13.01 14.40 -6.41
N GLY A 99 -13.79 15.08 -5.56
CA GLY A 99 -13.77 16.53 -5.39
C GLY A 99 -12.49 17.07 -4.74
N GLU A 100 -12.48 18.38 -4.48
CA GLU A 100 -11.30 19.17 -4.07
C GLU A 100 -10.73 18.78 -2.70
N ASN A 101 -11.55 18.19 -1.82
CA ASN A 101 -11.09 17.70 -0.52
C ASN A 101 -10.14 16.48 -0.64
N ASN A 102 -9.96 15.93 -1.83
CA ASN A 102 -8.95 14.90 -2.13
C ASN A 102 -7.73 15.58 -2.79
N ILE A 103 -6.68 15.76 -1.99
CA ILE A 103 -5.47 16.46 -2.38
C ILE A 103 -4.43 15.43 -2.85
N PHE A 104 -4.21 15.42 -4.17
CA PHE A 104 -3.24 14.53 -4.83
C PHE A 104 -1.84 15.14 -4.73
N ILE A 105 -1.06 14.66 -3.77
CA ILE A 105 0.27 15.21 -3.45
C ILE A 105 1.41 14.44 -4.11
N GLY A 106 1.11 13.36 -4.84
CA GLY A 106 2.13 12.48 -5.40
C GLY A 106 2.89 11.67 -4.33
N PRO A 107 3.92 10.91 -4.74
CA PRO A 107 4.68 10.10 -3.80
C PRO A 107 5.45 10.98 -2.81
N SER A 108 5.33 10.68 -1.51
CA SER A 108 6.09 11.36 -0.45
C SER A 108 7.47 10.72 -0.29
N ILE A 109 8.47 11.26 -1.01
CA ILE A 109 9.84 10.76 -0.98
C ILE A 109 10.71 11.70 -0.14
N SER A 110 10.95 11.33 1.11
CA SER A 110 11.89 12.05 1.98
C SER A 110 13.33 11.74 1.60
N LYS A 111 14.23 12.73 1.71
CA LYS A 111 15.68 12.51 1.58
C LYS A 111 16.15 11.59 2.70
N ARG A 112 16.35 10.31 2.39
CA ARG A 112 16.91 9.35 3.34
C ARG A 112 18.42 9.55 3.39
N LYS A 113 18.96 9.87 4.58
CA LYS A 113 20.41 9.81 4.84
C LYS A 113 20.82 8.35 5.04
N THR A 114 20.64 7.53 4.02
CA THR A 114 21.07 6.13 4.05
C THR A 114 22.39 6.03 3.31
N ASN A 115 23.44 5.62 4.03
CA ASN A 115 24.72 5.30 3.43
C ASN A 115 24.61 3.90 2.79
N ILE A 116 23.93 3.82 1.64
CA ILE A 116 23.72 2.55 0.94
C ILE A 116 25.02 2.22 0.20
N LYS A 117 25.65 1.09 0.56
CA LYS A 117 26.78 0.50 -0.19
C LYS A 117 26.29 -0.15 -1.50
N PHE A 118 25.48 0.56 -2.28
CA PHE A 118 25.06 0.11 -3.60
C PHE A 118 25.92 0.81 -4.65
N PRO A 119 26.53 0.09 -5.60
CA PRO A 119 27.51 0.65 -6.52
C PRO A 119 26.83 1.48 -7.62
N LEU A 120 26.16 2.59 -7.28
CA LEU A 120 25.45 3.45 -8.26
C LEU A 120 26.35 3.89 -9.43
N GLU A 121 27.64 4.10 -9.16
CA GLU A 121 28.63 4.46 -10.17
C GLU A 121 28.80 3.38 -11.26
N SER A 122 28.60 2.09 -10.94
CA SER A 122 28.70 1.01 -11.93
C SER A 122 27.55 1.00 -12.95
N LEU A 123 26.48 1.75 -12.66
CA LEU A 123 25.28 1.88 -13.49
C LEU A 123 25.33 3.06 -14.46
N LYS A 124 26.26 4.01 -14.28
CA LYS A 124 26.34 5.22 -15.11
C LYS A 124 26.56 4.85 -16.58
N GLU A 125 25.84 5.53 -17.46
CA GLU A 125 25.92 5.38 -18.93
C GLU A 125 25.60 3.96 -19.46
N LYS A 126 25.10 3.06 -18.61
CA LYS A 126 24.65 1.72 -19.00
C LYS A 126 23.14 1.66 -19.11
N LYS A 127 22.63 0.76 -19.95
CA LYS A 127 21.23 0.36 -19.88
C LYS A 127 21.03 -0.46 -18.61
N VAL A 128 20.03 -0.11 -17.82
CA VAL A 128 19.75 -0.77 -16.53
C VAL A 128 18.34 -1.33 -16.54
N ILE A 129 18.21 -2.61 -16.20
CA ILE A 129 16.93 -3.25 -15.88
C ILE A 129 16.89 -3.40 -14.35
N TYR A 130 15.87 -2.83 -13.72
CA TYR A 130 15.61 -3.05 -12.29
C TYR A 130 14.45 -4.02 -12.12
N ILE A 131 14.69 -5.16 -11.46
CA ILE A 131 13.70 -6.21 -11.21
C ILE A 131 13.43 -6.28 -9.72
N SER A 132 12.16 -6.10 -9.33
CA SER A 132 11.71 -6.24 -7.95
C SER A 132 10.23 -6.63 -7.90
N MET A 133 9.89 -7.53 -6.99
CA MET A 133 8.51 -8.00 -6.75
C MET A 133 7.92 -7.45 -5.46
N GLY A 134 8.59 -6.48 -4.83
CA GLY A 134 8.20 -5.95 -3.52
C GLY A 134 8.45 -6.96 -2.40
N THR A 135 7.70 -6.82 -1.31
CA THR A 135 7.94 -7.54 -0.05
C THR A 135 6.81 -8.47 0.36
N LEU A 136 5.72 -8.56 -0.42
CA LEU A 136 4.53 -9.31 -0.04
C LEU A 136 4.59 -10.78 -0.46
N LEU A 137 5.21 -11.06 -1.60
CA LEU A 137 5.25 -12.38 -2.22
C LEU A 137 6.46 -13.18 -1.73
N GLU A 138 6.29 -14.50 -1.65
CA GLU A 138 7.30 -15.48 -1.27
C GLU A 138 7.38 -16.57 -2.34
N GLY A 139 8.46 -17.35 -2.35
CA GLY A 139 8.60 -18.45 -3.31
C GLY A 139 8.83 -17.99 -4.74
N LEU A 140 9.44 -16.81 -4.93
CA LEU A 140 9.66 -16.20 -6.24
C LEU A 140 10.98 -16.63 -6.89
N GLU A 141 11.70 -17.59 -6.31
CA GLU A 141 12.96 -18.09 -6.87
C GLU A 141 12.82 -18.60 -8.30
N PRO A 142 11.74 -19.31 -8.71
CA PRO A 142 11.53 -19.68 -10.10
C PRO A 142 11.43 -18.46 -11.04
N PHE A 143 10.78 -17.38 -10.59
CA PHE A 143 10.68 -16.14 -11.36
C PHE A 143 12.05 -15.48 -11.53
N PHE A 144 12.81 -15.33 -10.44
CA PHE A 144 14.15 -14.75 -10.50
C PHE A 144 15.12 -15.59 -11.33
N ASN A 145 15.06 -16.91 -11.23
CA ASN A 145 15.85 -17.82 -12.07
C ASN A 145 15.51 -17.68 -13.56
N THR A 146 14.22 -17.50 -13.88
CA THR A 146 13.79 -17.22 -15.26
C THR A 146 14.35 -15.88 -15.74
N CYS A 147 14.37 -14.85 -14.89
CA CYS A 147 14.99 -13.56 -15.23
C CYS A 147 16.50 -13.69 -15.48
N ILE A 148 17.21 -14.47 -14.66
CA ILE A 148 18.65 -14.75 -14.86
C ILE A 148 18.88 -15.38 -16.24
N ASP A 149 18.13 -16.43 -16.57
CA ASP A 149 18.28 -17.11 -17.86
C ASP A 149 18.00 -16.14 -19.03
N THR A 150 16.91 -15.37 -18.92
CA THR A 150 16.40 -14.50 -19.99
C THR A 150 17.30 -13.31 -20.28
N PHE A 151 17.94 -12.73 -19.25
CA PHE A 151 18.77 -11.53 -19.40
C PHE A 151 20.27 -11.82 -19.27
N SER A 152 20.67 -13.08 -19.41
CA SER A 152 22.07 -13.50 -19.26
C SER A 152 23.02 -12.88 -20.29
N ASP A 153 22.52 -12.55 -21.47
CA ASP A 153 23.24 -11.91 -22.58
C ASP A 153 22.83 -10.44 -22.81
N PHE A 154 22.09 -9.85 -21.86
CA PHE A 154 21.66 -8.46 -21.95
C PHE A 154 22.86 -7.50 -21.97
N ASP A 155 22.94 -6.68 -23.03
CA ASP A 155 23.90 -5.58 -23.21
C ASP A 155 23.59 -4.39 -22.28
N GLY A 156 23.86 -4.58 -20.99
CA GLY A 156 23.60 -3.63 -19.91
C GLY A 156 23.82 -4.26 -18.53
N ILE A 157 23.17 -3.72 -17.50
CA ILE A 157 23.20 -4.26 -16.13
C ILE A 157 21.78 -4.60 -15.68
N VAL A 158 21.62 -5.75 -15.04
CA VAL A 158 20.38 -6.14 -14.37
C VAL A 158 20.57 -6.01 -12.87
N VAL A 159 19.79 -5.15 -12.22
CA VAL A 159 19.75 -5.03 -10.76
C VAL A 159 18.53 -5.80 -10.28
N MET A 160 18.75 -6.87 -9.52
CA MET A 160 17.69 -7.77 -9.09
C MET A 160 17.52 -7.72 -7.57
N ALA A 161 16.50 -6.98 -7.11
CA ALA A 161 16.14 -6.88 -5.71
C ALA A 161 15.28 -8.09 -5.30
N ILE A 162 15.94 -9.18 -4.88
CA ILE A 162 15.30 -10.45 -4.48
C ILE A 162 14.56 -10.41 -3.15
N GLY A 163 14.80 -9.40 -2.30
CA GLY A 163 14.19 -9.30 -0.97
C GLY A 163 14.73 -10.32 0.04
N ASP A 164 14.21 -10.29 1.27
CA ASP A 164 14.62 -11.13 2.39
C ASP A 164 13.77 -12.40 2.57
N ARG A 165 12.66 -12.51 1.83
CA ARG A 165 11.71 -13.64 1.91
C ARG A 165 11.99 -14.77 0.91
N ASN A 166 13.03 -14.65 0.10
CA ASN A 166 13.39 -15.65 -0.90
C ASN A 166 14.69 -16.35 -0.49
N ASP A 167 14.77 -17.64 -0.76
CA ASP A 167 15.93 -18.45 -0.44
C ASP A 167 17.02 -18.27 -1.50
N ILE A 168 18.05 -17.48 -1.17
CA ILE A 168 19.17 -17.20 -2.07
C ILE A 168 19.88 -18.47 -2.55
N SER A 169 19.86 -19.56 -1.77
CA SER A 169 20.49 -20.83 -2.18
C SER A 169 19.76 -21.51 -3.35
N LYS A 170 18.50 -21.14 -3.61
CA LYS A 170 17.69 -21.61 -4.74
C LYS A 170 17.77 -20.68 -5.95
N ILE A 171 18.49 -19.57 -5.84
CA ILE A 171 18.75 -18.65 -6.94
C ILE A 171 19.98 -19.14 -7.71
N LYS A 172 19.87 -19.20 -9.05
CA LYS A 172 20.96 -19.58 -9.95
C LYS A 172 22.15 -18.64 -9.77
N GLN A 173 23.34 -19.14 -10.09
CA GLN A 173 24.53 -18.30 -10.20
C GLN A 173 24.27 -17.20 -11.24
N THR A 174 24.46 -15.96 -10.84
CA THR A 174 24.25 -14.81 -11.72
C THR A 174 25.46 -14.60 -12.64
N PRO A 175 25.24 -14.22 -13.91
CA PRO A 175 26.31 -13.73 -14.79
C PRO A 175 26.85 -12.37 -14.33
N ASP A 176 27.97 -11.95 -14.91
CA ASP A 176 28.69 -10.72 -14.53
C ASP A 176 27.89 -9.42 -14.72
N ASN A 177 26.83 -9.46 -15.54
CA ASN A 177 25.96 -8.31 -15.79
C ASN A 177 24.85 -8.12 -14.73
N PHE A 178 24.80 -8.94 -13.68
CA PHE A 178 23.81 -8.83 -12.61
C PHE A 178 24.39 -8.24 -11.31
N ILE A 179 23.54 -7.51 -10.57
CA ILE A 179 23.77 -6.98 -9.21
C ILE A 179 22.61 -7.37 -8.30
#